data_AF-A0A7C0X9G3-F1
#
_entry.id   AF-A0A7C0X9G3-F1
#
_cell.length_a   1.000
_cell.length_b   1.000
_cell.length_c   1.000
_cell.angle_alpha   90.00
_cell.angle_beta   90.00
_cell.angle_gamma   90.00
#
_symmetry.space_group_name_H-M   'P 1'
#
loop_
_entity.id
_entity.type
_entity.pdbx_description
1 polymer ?
#
loop_
_entity_poly.entity_id
_entity_poly.type
_entity_poly.pdbx_seq_one_letter_code
_entity_poly.pdbx_strand_id
1 'polypeptide(L)'
;MKIGVVSDTHDNLSAIREIFGRFVDEGVDTVIHLGDLISPFVARIVGELYKGKMYLVLGNNDGDRLFLREVLDKAGFELLRSPAELEIAGRKLAVMHEPVFVEALARSGFYDVVLYG
;
A
#
# COMPACT_ATOMS: atom_id res chain seq x y z
N MET A 1 14.49 -9.77 3.55
CA MET A 1 13.45 -8.74 3.49
C MET A 1 12.30 -9.29 2.66
N LYS A 2 11.07 -9.22 3.16
CA LYS A 2 9.87 -9.67 2.43
C LYS A 2 8.90 -8.49 2.35
N ILE A 3 8.46 -8.18 1.13
CA ILE A 3 7.50 -7.11 0.86
C ILE A 3 6.16 -7.74 0.47
N GLY A 4 5.10 -7.41 1.20
CA GLY A 4 3.73 -7.74 0.85
C GLY A 4 3.17 -6.68 -0.08
N VAL A 5 2.47 -7.10 -1.14
CA VAL A 5 1.76 -6.20 -2.04
C VAL A 5 0.30 -6.60 -2.05
N VAL A 6 -0.58 -5.63 -1.88
CA VAL A 6 -2.04 -5.80 -1.86
C VAL A 6 -2.69 -4.57 -2.47
N SER A 7 -3.93 -4.68 -2.93
CA SER A 7 -4.73 -3.52 -3.34
C SER A 7 -6.22 -3.83 -3.25
N ASP A 8 -7.06 -2.83 -3.49
CA ASP A 8 -8.51 -2.97 -3.68
C ASP A 8 -9.15 -3.79 -2.54
N THR A 9 -8.82 -3.46 -1.30
CA THR A 9 -9.39 -4.21 -0.17
C THR A 9 -10.83 -3.80 0.13
N HIS A 10 -11.26 -2.60 -0.28
CA HIS A 10 -12.68 -2.17 -0.33
C HIS A 10 -13.48 -2.50 0.94
N ASP A 11 -12.94 -2.12 2.11
CA ASP A 11 -13.53 -2.40 3.43
C ASP A 11 -13.79 -3.89 3.74
N ASN A 12 -13.24 -4.83 2.96
CA ASN A 12 -13.44 -6.26 3.14
C ASN A 12 -12.61 -6.78 4.34
N LEU A 13 -13.16 -6.59 5.54
CA LEU A 13 -12.51 -6.94 6.80
C LEU A 13 -12.11 -8.42 6.89
N SER A 14 -12.83 -9.34 6.23
CA SER A 14 -12.48 -10.76 6.21
C SER A 14 -11.19 -10.96 5.43
N ALA A 15 -11.12 -10.43 4.21
CA ALA A 15 -9.93 -10.53 3.36
C ALA A 15 -8.73 -9.82 4.01
N ILE A 16 -8.94 -8.64 4.59
CA ILE A 16 -7.89 -7.88 5.27
C ILE A 16 -7.30 -8.68 6.43
N ARG A 17 -8.13 -9.29 7.28
CA ARG A 17 -7.64 -10.12 8.39
C ARG A 17 -6.83 -11.31 7.90
N GLU A 18 -7.30 -11.97 6.84
CA GLU A 18 -6.58 -13.09 6.25
C GLU A 18 -5.24 -12.67 5.64
N ILE A 19 -5.22 -11.61 4.82
CA ILE A 19 -4.04 -11.11 4.13
C ILE A 19 -2.98 -10.66 5.13
N PHE A 20 -3.35 -9.80 6.09
CA PHE A 20 -2.41 -9.29 7.07
C PHE A 20 -1.97 -10.37 8.07
N GLY A 21 -2.83 -11.35 8.38
CA GLY A 21 -2.42 -12.54 9.13
C GLY A 21 -1.32 -13.32 8.41
N ARG A 22 -1.53 -13.60 7.11
CA ARG A 22 -0.50 -14.26 6.28
C ARG A 22 0.79 -13.45 6.20
N PHE A 23 0.71 -12.12 6.06
CA PHE A 23 1.90 -11.26 6.05
C PHE A 23 2.69 -11.37 7.36
N VAL A 24 2.01 -11.40 8.51
CA VAL A 24 2.68 -11.59 9.81
C VAL A 24 3.33 -12.98 9.87
N ASP A 25 2.60 -14.04 9.53
CA ASP A 25 3.09 -15.42 9.58
C ASP A 25 4.28 -15.67 8.64
N GLU A 26 4.27 -15.03 7.47
CA GLU A 26 5.35 -15.09 6.48
C GLU A 26 6.56 -14.23 6.86
N GLY A 27 6.46 -13.36 7.86
CA GLY A 27 7.52 -12.42 8.25
C GLY A 27 7.71 -11.28 7.24
N VAL A 28 6.62 -10.75 6.69
CA VAL A 28 6.61 -9.55 5.84
C VAL A 28 6.93 -8.31 6.68
N ASP A 29 8.03 -7.64 6.36
CA ASP A 29 8.52 -6.46 7.09
C ASP A 29 7.98 -5.14 6.54
N THR A 30 7.55 -5.13 5.28
CA THR A 30 7.01 -3.96 4.59
C THR A 30 5.79 -4.35 3.74
N VAL A 31 4.72 -3.56 3.80
CA VAL A 31 3.52 -3.72 2.95
C VAL A 31 3.38 -2.51 2.03
N ILE A 32 3.03 -2.75 0.77
CA ILE A 32 2.59 -1.73 -0.19
C ILE A 32 1.15 -2.04 -0.55
N HIS A 33 0.24 -1.13 -0.19
CA HIS A 33 -1.17 -1.18 -0.57
C HIS A 33 -1.40 -0.20 -1.72
N LEU A 34 -1.82 -0.67 -2.90
CA LEU A 34 -1.79 0.13 -4.13
C LEU A 34 -2.99 1.05 -4.32
N GLY A 35 -4.06 0.88 -3.55
CA GLY A 35 -5.13 1.86 -3.41
C GLY A 35 -6.41 1.25 -2.90
N ASP A 36 -7.41 2.09 -2.68
CA ASP A 36 -8.76 1.68 -2.32
C ASP A 36 -8.81 0.82 -1.04
N LEU A 37 -8.20 1.36 0.02
CA LEU A 37 -8.48 0.91 1.39
C LEU A 37 -9.87 1.39 1.84
N ILE A 38 -10.35 2.49 1.25
CA ILE A 38 -11.64 3.17 1.42
C ILE A 38 -11.77 3.89 2.75
N SER A 39 -12.02 3.17 3.83
CA SER A 39 -12.47 3.80 5.07
C SER A 39 -11.36 3.97 6.11
N PRO A 40 -11.24 5.14 6.76
CA PRO A 40 -10.26 5.37 7.84
C PRO A 40 -10.36 4.38 9.01
N PHE A 41 -11.55 3.86 9.33
CA PHE A 41 -11.67 2.85 10.39
C PHE A 41 -10.94 1.54 10.05
N VAL A 42 -10.84 1.20 8.77
CA VAL A 42 -10.12 0.02 8.28
C VAL A 42 -8.63 0.20 8.48
N ALA A 43 -8.08 1.38 8.19
CA ALA A 43 -6.68 1.70 8.49
C ALA A 43 -6.34 1.47 9.97
N ARG A 44 -7.26 1.77 10.90
CA ARG A 44 -7.08 1.47 12.32
C ARG A 44 -6.97 -0.04 12.58
N ILE A 45 -7.85 -0.84 11.97
CA ILE A 45 -7.84 -2.30 12.10
C ILE A 45 -6.54 -2.88 11.53
N VAL A 46 -6.09 -2.39 10.38
CA VAL A 46 -4.80 -2.80 9.80
C VAL A 46 -3.66 -2.48 10.78
N GLY A 47 -3.66 -1.28 11.39
CA GLY A 47 -2.69 -0.89 12.40
C GLY A 47 -2.72 -1.75 13.68
N GLU A 48 -3.85 -2.40 13.99
CA GLU A 48 -3.95 -3.38 15.08
C GLU A 48 -3.34 -4.74 14.68
N LEU A 49 -3.56 -5.18 13.43
CA LEU A 49 -3.12 -6.47 12.89
C LEU A 49 -1.63 -6.50 12.51
N TYR A 50 -1.09 -5.38 12.06
CA TYR A 50 0.25 -5.30 11.47
C TYR A 50 1.07 -4.18 12.10
N LYS A 51 2.31 -4.49 12.46
CA LYS A 51 3.24 -3.58 13.15
C LYS A 51 4.50 -3.25 12.35
N GLY A 52 4.60 -3.75 11.11
CA GLY A 52 5.70 -3.44 10.20
C GLY A 52 5.48 -2.11 9.48
N LYS A 53 6.29 -1.84 8.46
CA LYS A 53 6.17 -0.62 7.65
C LYS A 53 5.07 -0.80 6.62
N MET A 54 4.22 0.21 6.42
CA MET A 54 3.21 0.17 5.35
C MET A 54 3.19 1.48 4.58
N TYR A 55 3.11 1.36 3.27
CA TYR A 55 2.81 2.44 2.33
C TYR A 55 1.41 2.21 1.76
N LEU A 56 0.51 3.18 1.88
CA LEU A 56 -0.75 3.20 1.17
C LEU A 56 -0.67 4.22 0.05
N VAL A 57 -0.85 3.80 -1.19
CA VAL A 57 -1.04 4.69 -2.34
C VAL A 57 -2.52 5.08 -2.39
N LEU A 58 -2.83 6.36 -2.62
CA LEU A 58 -4.21 6.81 -2.72
C LEU A 58 -4.90 6.25 -3.96
N GLY A 59 -6.00 5.54 -3.74
CA GLY A 59 -6.92 5.12 -4.78
C GLY A 59 -7.95 6.18 -5.16
N ASN A 60 -8.73 5.89 -6.20
CA ASN A 60 -9.75 6.81 -6.69
C ASN A 60 -11.00 6.81 -5.79
N ASN A 61 -11.24 5.73 -5.03
CA ASN A 61 -12.35 5.63 -4.08
C ASN A 61 -11.97 6.03 -2.64
N ASP A 62 -10.70 6.30 -2.36
CA ASP A 62 -10.24 6.86 -1.07
C ASP A 62 -10.69 8.33 -0.92
N GLY A 63 -11.88 8.51 -0.32
CA GLY A 63 -12.57 9.80 -0.22
C GLY A 63 -12.08 10.69 0.93
N ASP A 64 -12.11 10.20 2.18
CA ASP A 64 -11.74 10.97 3.36
C ASP A 64 -10.22 10.97 3.60
N ARG A 65 -9.50 11.61 2.67
CA ARG A 65 -8.03 11.56 2.60
C ARG A 65 -7.33 12.19 3.80
N LEU A 66 -7.93 13.23 4.39
CA LEU A 66 -7.35 13.92 5.55
C LEU A 66 -7.45 13.04 6.79
N PHE A 67 -8.63 12.48 7.06
CA PHE A 67 -8.80 11.61 8.21
C PHE A 67 -8.09 10.27 8.02
N LEU A 68 -8.08 9.73 6.79
CA LEU A 68 -7.30 8.54 6.45
C LEU A 68 -5.81 8.73 6.76
N ARG A 69 -5.23 9.87 6.34
CA ARG A 69 -3.85 10.23 6.68
C ARG A 69 -3.62 10.25 8.18
N GLU A 70 -4.49 10.93 8.94
CA GLU A 70 -4.35 11.02 10.39
C GLU A 70 -4.35 9.64 11.07
N VAL A 71 -5.21 8.72 10.62
CA VAL A 71 -5.26 7.36 11.16
C VAL A 71 -4.02 6.55 10.79
N LEU A 72 -3.55 6.67 9.55
CA LEU A 72 -2.33 5.99 9.09
C LEU A 72 -1.09 6.49 9.83
N ASP A 73 -0.95 7.81 9.99
CA ASP A 73 0.18 8.41 10.72
C ASP A 73 0.23 7.91 12.17
N LYS A 74 -0.93 7.78 12.83
CA LYS A 74 -1.04 7.19 14.19
C LYS A 74 -0.66 5.72 14.24
N ALA A 75 -0.87 4.98 13.14
CA ALA A 75 -0.46 3.59 13.01
C ALA A 75 1.01 3.43 12.58
N GLY A 76 1.71 4.52 12.25
CA GLY A 76 3.08 4.49 11.72
C GLY A 76 3.15 4.12 10.23
N PHE A 77 2.04 4.29 9.50
CA PHE A 77 1.92 4.01 8.08
C PHE A 77 1.97 5.30 7.26
N GLU A 78 2.42 5.21 6.01
CA GLU A 78 2.62 6.37 5.16
C GLU A 78 1.60 6.41 4.02
N LEU A 79 0.85 7.51 3.92
CA LEU A 79 -0.07 7.77 2.80
C LEU A 79 0.63 8.53 1.67
N LEU A 80 0.70 7.91 0.50
CA LEU A 80 1.29 8.42 -0.72
C LEU A 80 0.20 8.89 -1.69
N ARG A 81 0.49 9.93 -2.46
CA ARG A 81 -0.35 10.30 -3.60
C ARG A 81 -0.05 9.37 -4.77
N SER A 82 -1.07 8.90 -5.50
CA SER A 82 -0.89 8.15 -6.74
C SER A 82 -0.61 9.08 -7.94
N PRO A 83 0.33 8.74 -8.85
CA PRO A 83 1.41 7.76 -8.69
C PRO A 83 2.53 8.29 -7.77
N ALA A 84 3.33 7.38 -7.21
CA ALA A 84 4.48 7.69 -6.35
C ALA A 84 5.71 6.85 -6.69
N GLU A 85 6.87 7.33 -6.24
CA GLU A 85 8.12 6.59 -6.26
C GLU A 85 8.49 6.15 -4.84
N LEU A 86 9.04 4.94 -4.73
CA LEU A 86 9.59 4.41 -3.49
C LEU A 86 10.99 3.88 -3.72
N GLU A 87 11.84 3.98 -2.70
CA GLU A 87 13.11 3.26 -2.65
C GLU A 87 13.12 2.33 -1.44
N ILE A 88 13.22 1.03 -1.68
CA ILE A 88 13.20 0.00 -0.64
C ILE A 88 14.37 -0.95 -0.88
N ALA A 89 15.25 -1.07 0.12
CA ALA A 89 16.48 -1.88 0.03
C ALA A 89 17.32 -1.59 -1.24
N GLY A 90 17.43 -0.31 -1.61
CA GLY A 90 18.20 0.16 -2.77
C GLY A 90 17.55 -0.16 -4.12
N ARG A 91 16.29 -0.62 -4.14
CA ARG A 91 15.50 -0.81 -5.37
C ARG A 91 14.55 0.36 -5.55
N LYS A 92 14.44 0.87 -6.77
CA LYS A 92 13.50 1.93 -7.14
C LYS A 92 12.20 1.32 -7.64
N LEU A 93 11.08 1.72 -7.05
CA LEU A 93 9.75 1.25 -7.39
C LEU A 93 8.90 2.43 -7.88
N ALA A 94 8.20 2.24 -8.98
CA ALA A 94 7.05 3.07 -9.33
C ALA A 94 5.79 2.37 -8.80
N VAL A 95 4.98 3.08 -8.01
CA VAL A 95 3.75 2.55 -7.42
C VAL A 95 2.58 3.47 -7.76
N MET A 96 1.44 2.89 -8.10
CA MET A 96 0.24 3.65 -8.47
C MET A 96 -1.01 2.83 -8.21
N HIS A 97 -2.16 3.49 -8.09
CA HIS A 97 -3.44 2.79 -8.06
C HIS A 97 -3.88 2.46 -9.50
N GLU A 98 -4.26 3.49 -10.25
CA GLU A 98 -4.62 3.35 -11.66
C GLU A 98 -3.36 3.25 -12.55
N PRO A 99 -3.34 2.38 -13.57
CA PRO A 99 -2.18 2.19 -14.42
C PRO A 99 -1.90 3.43 -15.29
N VAL A 100 -0.74 4.04 -15.08
CA VAL A 100 -0.27 5.21 -15.84
C VAL A 100 1.07 4.87 -16.49
N PHE A 101 1.08 4.80 -17.84
CA PHE A 101 2.29 4.54 -18.64
C PHE A 101 3.09 3.29 -18.24
N VAL A 102 2.44 2.26 -17.70
CA VAL A 102 3.08 1.05 -17.12
C VAL A 102 4.14 0.45 -18.05
N GLU A 103 3.81 0.22 -19.32
CA GLU A 103 4.74 -0.39 -20.28
C GLU A 103 5.97 0.50 -20.54
N ALA A 104 5.77 1.81 -20.63
CA ALA A 104 6.88 2.75 -20.82
C ALA A 104 7.79 2.79 -19.59
N LEU A 105 7.21 2.80 -18.38
CA LEU A 105 7.95 2.77 -17.12
C LEU A 105 8.74 1.47 -16.98
N ALA A 106 8.12 0.33 -17.24
CA ALA A 106 8.76 -0.98 -17.16
C ALA A 106 9.91 -1.13 -18.16
N ARG A 107 9.77 -0.60 -19.38
CA ARG A 107 10.83 -0.64 -20.41
C ARG A 107 11.92 0.41 -20.23
N SER A 108 11.68 1.44 -19.43
CA SER A 108 12.60 2.57 -19.32
C SER A 108 13.93 2.22 -18.66
N GLY A 109 13.97 1.16 -17.85
CA GLY A 109 15.12 0.80 -17.01
C GLY A 109 15.38 1.75 -15.82
N PHE A 110 14.54 2.76 -15.60
CA PHE A 110 14.68 3.68 -14.45
C PHE A 110 14.17 3.09 -13.13
N TYR A 111 13.20 2.17 -13.18
CA TYR A 111 12.65 1.49 -12.01
C TYR A 111 12.98 0.00 -12.08
N ASP A 112 13.27 -0.58 -10.92
CA ASP A 112 13.44 -2.04 -10.77
C ASP A 112 12.10 -2.77 -10.79
N VAL A 113 11.04 -2.12 -10.27
CA VAL A 113 9.69 -2.69 -10.17
C VAL A 113 8.65 -1.62 -10.48
N VAL A 114 7.61 -1.99 -11.22
CA VAL A 114 6.40 -1.18 -11.41
C VAL A 114 5.23 -1.95 -10.82
N LEU A 115 4.56 -1.37 -9.82
CA LEU A 115 3.38 -1.94 -9.17
C LEU A 115 2.18 -1.04 -9.44
N TYR A 116 1.07 -1.64 -9.83
CA TYR A 116 -0.20 -0.96 -9.98
C TYR A 116 -1.35 -1.89 -9.61
N GLY A 117 -2.48 -1.29 -9.26
CA GLY A 117 -3.72 -1.98 -8.94
C GLY A 117 -4.45 -1.34 -7.79
#